data_AF-A0A959ACP7-F1
#
_entry.id   AF-A0A959ACP7-F1
#
_cell.length_a   1.000
_cell.length_b   1.000
_cell.length_c   1.000
_cell.angle_alpha   90.00
_cell.angle_beta   90.00
_cell.angle_gamma   90.00
#
_symmetry.space_group_name_H-M   'P 1'
#
loop_
_entity.id
_entity.type
_entity.pdbx_description
1 polymer ?
#
loop_
_entity_poly.entity_id
_entity_poly.type
_entity_poly.pdbx_seq_one_letter_code
_entity_poly.pdbx_strand_id
1 'polypeptide(L)'
;MEKENREVIIYKSADGLSELSVHLEHETVWLSLDQMAELFDRDKSTISRHIKNVFEEGELQKDSVVAIFATTAADGKTYQVEHFNLDVIISVGYRVKSVQGTRFRQWATLRLKEYIVKGFTLDDERLKNLGGGNYWKELLDRIRDIRSSEKVMYRQVLDLYATATDYDPKSEESIAFFKIVQNKLHYAAHGNTASEVIYMRVGSDKPFAGLTNFKGSQPTQAEAMIAKNYLDEKELRVLNNLVAAYFDLAELNAIEEREMRMADYVQELDRILSSTGRKVLDSPGKISTTQARDKAVKEYKAYKNKTLADVEKQYLQTIADLEKEAKKGSRKK
;
A
#
# COMPACT_ATOMS: atom_id res chain seq x y z
N MET A 1 25.12 -12.25 -15.72
CA MET A 1 24.27 -11.31 -14.95
C MET A 1 25.00 -11.07 -13.65
N GLU A 2 25.60 -9.90 -13.49
CA GLU A 2 26.20 -9.48 -12.22
C GLU A 2 25.11 -9.49 -11.15
N LYS A 3 25.32 -10.26 -10.08
CA LYS A 3 24.50 -10.15 -8.87
C LYS A 3 24.73 -8.74 -8.33
N GLU A 4 23.75 -7.84 -8.48
CA GLU A 4 23.74 -6.58 -7.74
C GLU A 4 23.80 -6.91 -6.25
N ASN A 5 24.98 -6.75 -5.67
CA ASN A 5 25.23 -7.01 -4.26
C ASN A 5 24.61 -5.87 -3.47
N ARG A 6 23.34 -6.02 -3.05
CA ARG A 6 22.61 -4.99 -2.31
C ARG A 6 22.92 -5.12 -0.83
N GLU A 7 23.93 -4.39 -0.39
CA GLU A 7 24.23 -4.22 1.03
C GLU A 7 23.14 -3.40 1.71
N VAL A 8 22.63 -3.90 2.83
CA VAL A 8 21.70 -3.19 3.70
C VAL A 8 22.29 -3.10 5.08
N ILE A 9 22.08 -1.96 5.72
CA ILE A 9 22.42 -1.77 7.13
C ILE A 9 21.17 -2.09 7.93
N ILE A 10 21.16 -3.21 8.65
CA ILE A 10 20.02 -3.59 9.52
C ILE A 10 19.97 -2.69 10.76
N TYR A 11 21.14 -2.32 11.26
CA TYR A 11 21.30 -1.76 12.57
C TYR A 11 22.53 -0.86 12.60
N LYS A 12 22.35 0.38 13.07
CA LYS A 12 23.44 1.25 13.51
C LYS A 12 23.36 1.36 15.02
N SER A 13 24.42 0.96 15.70
CA SER A 13 24.58 1.23 17.12
C SER A 13 24.77 2.73 17.38
N ALA A 14 24.43 3.22 18.58
CA ALA A 14 24.47 4.65 18.96
C ALA A 14 25.88 5.26 18.92
N ASP A 15 26.91 4.44 18.88
CA ASP A 15 28.33 4.78 18.76
C ASP A 15 28.83 4.73 17.31
N GLY A 16 27.99 4.36 16.33
CA GLY A 16 28.33 4.27 14.91
C GLY A 16 29.27 3.12 14.53
N LEU A 17 29.62 2.25 15.48
CA LEU A 17 30.71 1.27 15.33
C LEU A 17 30.29 -0.12 14.85
N SER A 18 28.99 -0.45 14.90
CA SER A 18 28.48 -1.73 14.41
C SER A 18 27.60 -1.48 13.19
N GLU A 19 28.21 -1.40 12.01
CA GLU A 19 27.53 -1.50 10.73
C GLU A 19 27.71 -2.94 10.22
N LEU A 20 26.68 -3.77 10.37
CA LEU A 20 26.67 -5.06 9.68
C LEU A 20 26.03 -4.86 8.31
N SER A 21 26.86 -4.80 7.26
CA SER A 21 26.41 -4.90 5.88
C SER A 21 25.84 -6.29 5.65
N VAL A 22 24.55 -6.37 5.37
CA VAL A 22 23.87 -7.64 5.09
C VAL A 22 23.43 -7.72 3.66
N HIS A 23 23.40 -8.95 3.14
CA HIS A 23 22.91 -9.23 1.81
C HIS A 23 21.38 -9.31 1.83
N LEU A 24 20.72 -8.51 0.98
CA LEU A 24 19.32 -8.71 0.63
C LEU A 24 19.22 -9.71 -0.52
N GLU A 25 18.59 -10.86 -0.29
CA GLU A 25 18.22 -11.81 -1.36
C GLU A 25 16.77 -12.25 -1.15
N HIS A 26 15.96 -12.22 -2.23
CA HIS A 26 14.52 -12.52 -2.18
C HIS A 26 13.73 -11.66 -1.16
N GLU A 27 14.03 -10.36 -1.09
CA GLU A 27 13.36 -9.39 -0.19
C GLU A 27 13.52 -9.66 1.31
N THR A 28 14.42 -10.58 1.68
CA THR A 28 14.75 -10.84 3.08
C THR A 28 16.26 -10.77 3.30
N VAL A 29 16.60 -10.60 4.57
CA VAL A 29 17.97 -10.57 5.05
C VAL A 29 18.38 -11.98 5.44
N TRP A 30 19.59 -12.37 5.05
CA TRP A 30 20.18 -13.64 5.45
C TRP A 30 21.46 -13.42 6.24
N LEU A 31 21.56 -14.07 7.42
CA LEU A 31 22.77 -14.07 8.23
C LEU A 31 23.22 -15.49 8.56
N SER A 32 24.51 -15.75 8.44
CA SER A 32 25.13 -16.94 9.00
C SER A 32 25.14 -16.90 10.54
N LEU A 33 25.37 -18.06 11.17
CA LEU A 33 25.54 -18.15 12.62
C LEU A 33 26.63 -17.20 13.14
N ASP A 34 27.70 -17.03 12.36
CA ASP A 34 28.85 -16.18 12.68
C ASP A 34 28.48 -14.70 12.67
N GLN A 35 27.76 -14.26 11.64
CA GLN A 35 27.28 -12.88 11.55
C GLN A 35 26.24 -12.57 12.63
N MET A 36 25.39 -13.54 13.01
CA MET A 36 24.46 -13.35 14.13
C MET A 36 25.19 -13.26 15.48
N ALA A 37 26.26 -14.03 15.67
CA ALA A 37 27.12 -13.96 16.84
C ALA A 37 27.78 -12.58 16.99
N GLU A 38 28.27 -12.03 15.88
CA GLU A 38 28.80 -10.67 15.80
C GLU A 38 27.72 -9.61 16.06
N LEU A 39 26.57 -9.70 15.37
CA LEU A 39 25.46 -8.75 15.48
C LEU A 39 24.98 -8.61 16.94
N PHE A 40 24.86 -9.72 17.64
CA PHE A 40 24.32 -9.74 19.00
C PHE A 40 25.38 -9.79 20.11
N ASP A 41 26.67 -9.71 19.77
CA ASP A 41 27.79 -9.76 20.72
C ASP A 41 27.69 -10.97 21.68
N ARG A 42 27.57 -12.17 21.09
CA ARG A 42 27.43 -13.43 21.82
C ARG A 42 28.13 -14.57 21.11
N ASP A 43 28.50 -15.58 21.90
CA ASP A 43 29.11 -16.79 21.37
C ASP A 43 28.19 -17.53 20.40
N LYS A 44 28.78 -18.11 19.36
CA LYS A 44 28.08 -18.96 18.37
C LYS A 44 27.26 -20.06 19.03
N SER A 45 27.76 -20.65 20.12
CA SER A 45 27.05 -21.69 20.89
C SER A 45 25.75 -21.17 21.52
N THR A 46 25.74 -19.91 21.99
CA THR A 46 24.55 -19.27 22.55
C THR A 46 23.53 -18.98 21.46
N ILE A 47 23.96 -18.43 20.32
CA ILE A 47 23.08 -18.18 19.17
C ILE A 47 22.50 -19.50 18.65
N SER A 48 23.34 -20.51 18.45
CA SER A 48 22.92 -21.84 17.98
C SER A 48 21.88 -22.47 18.90
N ARG A 49 22.05 -22.35 20.22
CA ARG A 49 21.04 -22.80 21.20
C ARG A 49 19.72 -22.06 21.05
N HIS A 50 19.73 -20.74 20.87
CA HIS A 50 18.49 -19.98 20.66
C HIS A 50 17.79 -20.38 19.36
N ILE A 51 18.52 -20.54 18.25
CA ILE A 51 17.97 -21.01 16.98
C ILE A 51 17.33 -22.40 17.13
N LYS A 52 18.03 -23.32 17.82
CA LYS A 52 17.51 -24.66 18.10
C LYS A 52 16.19 -24.59 18.87
N ASN A 53 16.12 -23.79 19.93
CA ASN A 53 14.90 -23.62 20.71
C ASN A 53 13.75 -23.03 19.88
N VAL A 54 14.02 -22.07 18.98
CA VAL A 54 13.00 -21.48 18.09
C VAL A 54 12.31 -22.55 17.23
N PHE A 55 13.08 -23.53 16.73
CA PHE A 55 12.53 -24.64 15.96
C PHE A 55 11.86 -25.70 16.84
N GLU A 56 12.41 -26.03 18.00
CA GLU A 56 11.81 -27.00 18.95
C GLU A 56 10.48 -26.51 19.53
N GLU A 57 10.35 -25.20 19.76
CA GLU A 57 9.11 -24.55 20.21
C GLU A 57 8.06 -24.43 19.09
N GLY A 58 8.45 -24.71 17.83
CA GLY A 58 7.58 -24.58 16.67
C GLY A 58 7.23 -23.14 16.30
N GLU A 59 8.00 -22.15 16.78
CA GLU A 59 7.79 -20.75 16.43
C GLU A 59 8.02 -20.50 14.94
N LEU A 60 9.06 -21.14 14.38
CA LEU A 60 9.39 -21.09 12.95
C LEU A 60 9.59 -22.49 12.39
N GLN A 61 9.30 -22.69 11.11
CA GLN A 61 9.56 -23.94 10.40
C GLN A 61 10.89 -23.86 9.66
N LYS A 62 11.81 -24.80 9.93
CA LYS A 62 13.19 -24.75 9.42
C LYS A 62 13.27 -24.58 7.89
N ASP A 63 12.42 -25.29 7.15
CA ASP A 63 12.48 -25.34 5.69
C ASP A 63 12.14 -24.02 4.99
N SER A 64 11.45 -23.08 5.68
CA SER A 64 11.09 -21.78 5.12
C SER A 64 12.04 -20.64 5.51
N VAL A 65 12.90 -20.85 6.52
CA VAL A 65 13.71 -19.78 7.13
C VAL A 65 15.22 -20.06 7.15
N VAL A 66 15.64 -21.23 6.65
CA VAL A 66 17.05 -21.62 6.52
C VAL A 66 17.40 -21.85 5.06
N ALA A 67 18.48 -21.22 4.60
CA ALA A 67 19.08 -21.45 3.30
C ALA A 67 20.52 -21.92 3.45
N ILE A 68 21.02 -22.70 2.49
CA ILE A 68 22.41 -23.13 2.45
C ILE A 68 23.10 -22.38 1.33
N PHE A 69 24.11 -21.59 1.67
CA PHE A 69 24.93 -20.88 0.70
C PHE A 69 26.33 -21.50 0.62
N ALA A 70 26.83 -21.60 -0.62
CA ALA A 70 28.18 -22.07 -0.89
C ALA A 70 29.19 -20.92 -0.67
N THR A 71 30.09 -21.09 0.29
CA THR A 71 31.15 -20.12 0.60
C THR A 71 32.51 -20.74 0.32
N THR A 72 33.29 -20.13 -0.58
CA THR A 72 34.67 -20.54 -0.83
C THR A 72 35.59 -19.90 0.20
N ALA A 73 36.27 -20.70 1.00
CA ALA A 73 37.21 -20.21 2.00
C ALA A 73 38.59 -19.93 1.38
N ALA A 74 39.47 -19.27 2.16
CA ALA A 74 40.82 -18.89 1.73
C ALA A 74 41.72 -20.09 1.37
N ASP A 75 41.34 -21.31 1.78
CA ASP A 75 42.01 -22.56 1.42
C ASP A 75 41.54 -23.14 0.06
N GLY A 76 40.68 -22.41 -0.66
CA GLY A 76 40.13 -22.81 -1.97
C GLY A 76 39.00 -23.83 -1.90
N LYS A 77 38.58 -24.27 -0.71
CA LYS A 77 37.48 -25.22 -0.55
C LYS A 77 36.14 -24.51 -0.42
N THR A 78 35.11 -25.13 -1.01
CA THR A 78 33.73 -24.66 -0.90
C THR A 78 33.04 -25.34 0.26
N TYR A 79 32.58 -24.54 1.21
CA TYR A 79 31.79 -24.96 2.36
C TYR A 79 30.33 -24.60 2.15
N GLN A 80 29.45 -25.49 2.60
CA GLN A 80 28.01 -25.24 2.62
C GLN A 80 27.64 -24.68 4.00
N VAL A 81 27.23 -23.41 4.04
CA VAL A 81 26.98 -22.67 5.29
C VAL A 81 25.49 -22.35 5.41
N GLU A 82 24.88 -22.79 6.50
CA GLU A 82 23.50 -22.41 6.84
C GLU A 82 23.42 -20.90 7.11
N HIS A 83 22.42 -20.26 6.52
CA HIS A 83 22.03 -18.89 6.78
C HIS A 83 20.56 -18.84 7.18
N PHE A 84 20.26 -17.88 8.05
CA PHE A 84 18.98 -17.71 8.70
C PHE A 84 18.35 -16.40 8.24
N ASN A 85 17.06 -16.45 7.92
CA ASN A 85 16.35 -15.28 7.42
C ASN A 85 16.05 -14.24 8.53
N LEU A 86 15.42 -13.13 8.14
CA LEU A 86 15.04 -12.05 9.06
C LEU A 86 14.17 -12.51 10.25
N ASP A 87 13.29 -13.50 10.06
CA ASP A 87 12.40 -13.98 11.12
C ASP A 87 13.19 -14.65 12.26
N VAL A 88 14.16 -15.50 11.89
CA VAL A 88 15.07 -16.12 12.87
C VAL A 88 15.92 -15.05 13.55
N ILE A 89 16.41 -14.05 12.81
CA ILE A 89 17.22 -12.96 13.36
C ILE A 89 16.43 -12.16 14.39
N ILE A 90 15.18 -11.79 14.08
CA ILE A 90 14.28 -11.10 15.01
C ILE A 90 14.04 -11.96 16.25
N SER A 91 13.65 -13.23 16.04
CA SER A 91 13.34 -14.19 17.08
C SER A 91 14.49 -14.37 18.09
N VAL A 92 15.71 -14.56 17.57
CA VAL A 92 16.93 -14.65 18.38
C VAL A 92 17.24 -13.31 19.05
N GLY A 93 17.11 -12.19 18.35
CA GLY A 93 17.33 -10.85 18.90
C GLY A 93 16.46 -10.54 20.12
N TYR A 94 15.25 -11.09 20.20
CA TYR A 94 14.39 -10.98 21.38
C TYR A 94 14.81 -11.90 22.54
N ARG A 95 15.45 -13.03 22.25
CA ARG A 95 15.90 -14.02 23.25
C ARG A 95 17.30 -13.76 23.80
N VAL A 96 18.15 -13.08 23.04
CA VAL A 96 19.55 -12.85 23.43
C VAL A 96 19.66 -11.82 24.55
N LYS A 97 20.31 -12.23 25.63
CA LYS A 97 20.68 -11.34 26.75
C LYS A 97 22.05 -10.71 26.50
N SER A 98 22.12 -9.63 25.72
CA SER A 98 23.32 -8.80 25.52
C SER A 98 22.97 -7.32 25.44
N VAL A 99 23.97 -6.44 25.50
CA VAL A 99 23.79 -5.01 25.26
C VAL A 99 23.28 -4.79 23.83
N GLN A 100 23.85 -5.47 22.83
CA GLN A 100 23.40 -5.39 21.45
C GLN A 100 21.98 -5.92 21.27
N GLY A 101 21.61 -7.04 21.89
CA GLY A 101 20.24 -7.54 21.88
C GLY A 101 19.25 -6.57 22.53
N THR A 102 19.67 -5.86 23.58
CA THR A 102 18.86 -4.80 24.21
C THR A 102 18.64 -3.62 23.27
N ARG A 103 19.70 -3.14 22.61
CA ARG A 103 19.63 -2.06 21.63
C ARG A 103 18.80 -2.45 20.41
N PHE A 104 18.96 -3.69 19.91
CA PHE A 104 18.13 -4.25 18.83
C PHE A 104 16.64 -4.21 19.19
N ARG A 105 16.27 -4.68 20.39
CA ARG A 105 14.88 -4.63 20.87
C ARG A 105 14.35 -3.21 21.02
N GLN A 106 15.17 -2.27 21.54
CA GLN A 106 14.78 -0.86 21.62
C GLN A 106 14.53 -0.27 20.23
N TRP A 107 15.40 -0.55 19.27
CA TRP A 107 15.24 -0.13 17.88
C TRP A 107 13.97 -0.71 17.26
N ALA A 108 13.77 -2.04 17.31
CA ALA A 108 12.60 -2.70 16.76
C ALA A 108 11.29 -2.18 17.38
N THR A 109 11.29 -1.98 18.70
CA THR A 109 10.15 -1.42 19.43
C THR A 109 9.87 0.03 19.02
N LEU A 110 10.90 0.84 18.78
CA LEU A 110 10.73 2.21 18.30
C LEU A 110 10.08 2.23 16.91
N ARG A 111 10.52 1.36 16.00
CA ARG A 111 9.95 1.23 14.64
C ARG A 111 8.49 0.76 14.69
N LEU A 112 8.16 -0.21 15.55
CA LEU A 112 6.78 -0.67 15.76
C LEU A 112 5.91 0.43 16.37
N LYS A 113 6.41 1.12 17.40
CA LYS A 113 5.70 2.23 18.06
C LYS A 113 5.41 3.35 17.07
N GLU A 114 6.39 3.69 16.24
CA GLU A 114 6.23 4.68 15.18
C GLU A 114 5.13 4.30 14.20
N TYR A 115 5.13 3.05 13.71
CA TYR A 115 4.06 2.54 12.85
C TYR A 115 2.68 2.58 13.52
N ILE A 116 2.58 2.14 14.78
CA ILE A 116 1.31 2.14 15.54
C ILE A 116 0.76 3.56 15.74
N VAL A 117 1.64 4.53 16.01
CA VAL A 117 1.23 5.92 16.29
C VAL A 117 0.98 6.72 15.00
N LYS A 118 1.88 6.63 14.02
CA LYS A 118 1.86 7.45 12.80
C LYS A 118 1.21 6.77 11.60
N GLY A 119 1.15 5.44 11.59
CA GLY A 119 0.71 4.63 10.45
C GLY A 119 1.79 4.32 9.42
N PHE A 120 3.04 4.75 9.63
CA PHE A 120 4.17 4.49 8.75
C PHE A 120 5.50 4.51 9.52
N THR A 121 6.53 3.88 8.94
CA THR A 121 7.92 3.91 9.42
C THR A 121 8.82 4.02 8.19
N LEU A 122 9.75 4.98 8.18
CA LEU A 122 10.64 5.27 7.05
C LEU A 122 12.10 5.33 7.51
N ASP A 123 13.00 4.98 6.59
CA ASP A 123 14.44 5.21 6.71
C ASP A 123 14.82 6.34 5.75
N ASP A 124 14.68 7.59 6.23
CA ASP A 124 14.84 8.79 5.41
C ASP A 124 16.25 8.90 4.81
N GLU A 125 17.28 8.55 5.58
CA GLU A 125 18.67 8.62 5.13
C GLU A 125 18.94 7.59 4.03
N ARG A 126 18.41 6.37 4.15
CA ARG A 126 18.51 5.38 3.08
C ARG A 126 17.76 5.82 1.82
N LEU A 127 16.58 6.40 1.97
CA LEU A 127 15.77 6.90 0.85
C LEU A 127 16.47 8.06 0.12
N LYS A 128 17.08 9.00 0.86
CA LYS A 128 17.86 10.11 0.29
C LYS A 128 19.12 9.64 -0.43
N ASN A 129 19.89 8.73 0.17
CA ASN A 129 21.24 8.37 -0.31
C ASN A 129 21.23 7.33 -1.46
N LEU A 130 20.32 6.35 -1.42
CA LEU A 130 20.25 5.30 -2.46
C LEU A 130 19.20 5.61 -3.54
N GLY A 131 18.57 6.79 -3.48
CA GLY A 131 17.46 7.19 -4.36
C GLY A 131 16.21 6.30 -4.22
N GLY A 132 16.18 5.44 -3.19
CA GLY A 132 15.14 4.44 -2.89
C GLY A 132 14.72 3.50 -4.02
N GLY A 133 15.40 3.52 -5.17
CA GLY A 133 15.12 2.67 -6.34
C GLY A 133 13.62 2.63 -6.73
N ASN A 134 13.14 1.45 -7.10
CA ASN A 134 11.71 1.24 -7.40
C ASN A 134 10.80 1.44 -6.18
N TYR A 135 11.30 1.22 -4.95
CA TYR A 135 10.52 1.35 -3.72
C TYR A 135 10.18 2.82 -3.39
N TRP A 136 11.03 3.78 -3.78
CA TRP A 136 10.70 5.21 -3.64
C TRP A 136 9.50 5.58 -4.52
N LYS A 137 9.50 5.10 -5.77
CA LYS A 137 8.39 5.34 -6.70
C LYS A 137 7.10 4.70 -6.18
N GLU A 138 7.17 3.47 -5.67
CA GLU A 138 6.03 2.80 -5.03
C GLU A 138 5.50 3.59 -3.82
N LEU A 139 6.39 4.07 -2.95
CA LEU A 139 6.02 4.90 -1.80
C LEU A 139 5.32 6.20 -2.24
N LEU A 140 5.87 6.90 -3.23
CA LEU A 140 5.24 8.11 -3.77
C LEU A 140 3.87 7.82 -4.38
N ASP A 141 3.71 6.75 -5.14
CA ASP A 141 2.43 6.39 -5.73
C ASP A 141 1.40 6.00 -4.67
N ARG A 142 1.82 5.32 -3.57
CA ARG A 142 0.97 5.06 -2.40
C ARG A 142 0.56 6.35 -1.68
N ILE A 143 1.48 7.29 -1.48
CA ILE A 143 1.17 8.60 -0.88
C ILE A 143 0.16 9.35 -1.75
N ARG A 144 0.34 9.34 -3.08
CA ARG A 144 -0.58 9.99 -4.02
C ARG A 144 -1.97 9.35 -4.02
N ASP A 145 -2.08 8.02 -3.93
CA ASP A 145 -3.40 7.36 -3.81
C ASP A 145 -4.09 7.65 -2.46
N ILE A 146 -3.31 7.73 -1.37
CA ILE A 146 -3.84 8.16 -0.07
C ILE A 146 -4.37 9.59 -0.17
N ARG A 147 -3.59 10.50 -0.77
CA ARG A 147 -3.95 11.91 -0.96
C ARG A 147 -5.19 12.10 -1.85
N SER A 148 -5.30 11.29 -2.91
CA SER A 148 -6.45 11.32 -3.83
C SER A 148 -7.68 10.60 -3.30
N SER A 149 -7.57 9.86 -2.19
CA SER A 149 -8.74 9.28 -1.57
C SER A 149 -9.72 10.40 -1.20
N GLU A 150 -10.98 10.28 -1.63
CA GLU A 150 -11.96 11.36 -1.51
C GLU A 150 -12.00 11.91 -0.07
N LYS A 151 -11.94 11.03 0.94
CA LYS A 151 -11.93 11.44 2.36
C LYS A 151 -10.70 12.26 2.78
N VAL A 152 -9.51 11.93 2.29
CA VAL A 152 -8.28 12.68 2.61
C VAL A 152 -8.23 13.96 1.80
N MET A 153 -8.62 13.89 0.52
CA MET A 153 -8.83 15.06 -0.33
C MET A 153 -9.77 16.04 0.38
N TYR A 154 -10.96 15.59 0.82
CA TYR A 154 -11.89 16.44 1.58
C TYR A 154 -11.22 17.12 2.77
N ARG A 155 -10.43 16.41 3.59
CA ARG A 155 -9.74 17.02 4.75
C ARG A 155 -8.66 18.02 4.36
N GLN A 156 -7.82 17.70 3.39
CA GLN A 156 -6.76 18.60 2.93
C GLN A 156 -7.32 19.82 2.21
N VAL A 157 -8.40 19.66 1.45
CA VAL A 157 -9.17 20.77 0.91
C VAL A 157 -9.68 21.60 2.11
N LEU A 158 -10.35 21.02 3.11
CA LEU A 158 -10.80 21.80 4.28
C LEU A 158 -9.69 22.60 4.94
N ASP A 159 -8.51 22.01 5.18
CA ASP A 159 -7.39 22.69 5.84
C ASP A 159 -6.81 23.82 4.97
N LEU A 160 -6.68 23.58 3.66
CA LEU A 160 -6.04 24.52 2.74
C LEU A 160 -6.98 25.64 2.29
N TYR A 161 -8.24 25.34 2.04
CA TYR A 161 -9.22 26.36 1.64
C TYR A 161 -9.85 27.07 2.84
N ALA A 162 -9.66 26.56 4.06
CA ALA A 162 -9.93 27.36 5.26
C ALA A 162 -9.06 28.63 5.35
N THR A 163 -7.97 28.72 4.57
CA THR A 163 -7.21 29.97 4.43
C THR A 163 -7.86 30.96 3.47
N ALA A 164 -8.88 30.57 2.70
CA ALA A 164 -9.60 31.48 1.82
C ALA A 164 -10.41 32.48 2.64
N THR A 165 -10.42 33.73 2.21
CA THR A 165 -11.03 34.83 2.98
C THR A 165 -12.56 34.73 3.09
N ASP A 166 -13.19 34.06 2.13
CA ASP A 166 -14.64 33.86 2.02
C ASP A 166 -15.10 32.43 2.38
N TYR A 167 -14.22 31.63 3.01
CA TYR A 167 -14.56 30.27 3.38
C TYR A 167 -15.47 30.19 4.61
N ASP A 168 -16.61 29.49 4.47
CA ASP A 168 -17.47 29.06 5.58
C ASP A 168 -17.78 27.55 5.45
N PRO A 169 -17.35 26.70 6.40
CA PRO A 169 -17.54 25.25 6.34
C PRO A 169 -19.00 24.79 6.27
N LYS A 170 -19.97 25.66 6.60
CA LYS A 170 -21.40 25.35 6.58
C LYS A 170 -22.14 25.95 5.38
N SER A 171 -21.45 26.72 4.55
CA SER A 171 -22.02 27.38 3.38
C SER A 171 -22.33 26.39 2.24
N GLU A 172 -23.39 26.67 1.47
CA GLU A 172 -23.70 25.90 0.26
C GLU A 172 -22.60 26.09 -0.79
N GLU A 173 -21.98 27.27 -0.81
CA GLU A 173 -20.85 27.67 -1.64
C GLU A 173 -19.64 26.75 -1.43
N SER A 174 -19.30 26.44 -0.18
CA SER A 174 -18.21 25.52 0.12
C SER A 174 -18.51 24.12 -0.38
N ILE A 175 -19.72 23.59 -0.12
CA ILE A 175 -20.13 22.27 -0.64
C ILE A 175 -20.11 22.23 -2.17
N ALA A 176 -20.56 23.29 -2.84
CA ALA A 176 -20.54 23.42 -4.29
C ALA A 176 -19.10 23.44 -4.82
N PHE A 177 -18.20 24.17 -4.17
CA PHE A 177 -16.79 24.23 -4.52
C PHE A 177 -16.14 22.83 -4.54
N PHE A 178 -16.34 22.00 -3.50
CA PHE A 178 -15.80 20.64 -3.47
C PHE A 178 -16.25 19.80 -4.68
N LYS A 179 -17.55 19.89 -5.02
CA LYS A 179 -18.11 19.19 -6.18
C LYS A 179 -17.49 19.68 -7.49
N ILE A 180 -17.28 20.98 -7.62
CA ILE A 180 -16.65 21.59 -8.80
C ILE A 180 -15.21 21.08 -8.96
N VAL A 181 -14.40 21.17 -7.91
CA VAL A 181 -12.99 20.71 -7.92
C VAL A 181 -12.91 19.22 -8.24
N GLN A 182 -13.70 18.39 -7.55
CA GLN A 182 -13.73 16.94 -7.79
C GLN A 182 -14.09 16.63 -9.24
N ASN A 183 -15.16 17.22 -9.75
CA ASN A 183 -15.63 16.95 -11.11
C ASN A 183 -14.63 17.43 -12.18
N LYS A 184 -13.99 18.58 -11.98
CA LYS A 184 -12.92 19.07 -12.87
C LYS A 184 -11.73 18.11 -12.91
N LEU A 185 -11.27 17.62 -11.75
CA LEU A 185 -10.16 16.67 -11.67
C LEU A 185 -10.50 15.32 -12.32
N HIS A 186 -11.70 14.77 -12.06
CA HIS A 186 -12.18 13.56 -12.72
C HIS A 186 -12.25 13.76 -14.24
N TYR A 187 -12.86 14.86 -14.70
CA TYR A 187 -13.02 15.13 -16.11
C TYR A 187 -11.67 15.30 -16.82
N ALA A 188 -10.71 15.98 -16.20
CA ALA A 188 -9.37 16.12 -16.75
C ALA A 188 -8.56 14.81 -16.78
N ALA A 189 -8.91 13.84 -15.93
CA ALA A 189 -8.25 12.54 -15.88
C ALA A 189 -8.77 11.57 -16.93
N HIS A 190 -10.09 11.49 -17.15
CA HIS A 190 -10.73 10.45 -17.98
C HIS A 190 -11.99 10.92 -18.75
N GLY A 191 -12.28 12.22 -18.76
CA GLY A 191 -13.32 12.82 -19.60
C GLY A 191 -14.76 12.71 -19.06
N ASN A 192 -14.94 12.29 -17.81
CA ASN A 192 -16.25 12.17 -17.16
C ASN A 192 -16.22 12.80 -15.77
N THR A 193 -17.36 13.27 -15.28
CA THR A 193 -17.54 13.63 -13.86
C THR A 193 -17.54 12.38 -12.98
N ALA A 194 -17.37 12.56 -11.66
CA ALA A 194 -17.39 11.43 -10.72
C ALA A 194 -18.71 10.63 -10.81
N SER A 195 -19.84 11.33 -10.95
CA SER A 195 -21.17 10.71 -11.06
C SER A 195 -21.35 9.98 -12.39
N GLU A 196 -20.85 10.54 -13.51
CA GLU A 196 -20.89 9.89 -14.82
C GLU A 196 -20.07 8.60 -14.84
N VAL A 197 -18.86 8.59 -14.26
CA VAL A 197 -18.03 7.38 -14.18
C VAL A 197 -18.77 6.24 -13.49
N ILE A 198 -19.32 6.50 -12.30
CA ILE A 198 -20.07 5.49 -11.55
C ILE A 198 -21.23 5.00 -12.41
N TYR A 199 -22.05 5.92 -12.91
CA TYR A 199 -23.26 5.57 -13.67
C TYR A 199 -22.96 4.79 -14.95
N MET A 200 -21.92 5.14 -15.69
CA MET A 200 -21.58 4.51 -16.97
C MET A 200 -20.86 3.16 -16.77
N ARG A 201 -20.08 3.01 -15.71
CA ARG A 201 -19.19 1.85 -15.55
C ARG A 201 -19.78 0.74 -14.68
N VAL A 202 -20.63 1.08 -13.71
CA VAL A 202 -21.28 0.10 -12.85
C VAL A 202 -22.20 -0.83 -13.65
N GLY A 203 -22.12 -2.14 -13.37
CA GLY A 203 -22.96 -3.13 -14.05
C GLY A 203 -22.87 -4.51 -13.42
N SER A 204 -24.04 -5.11 -13.15
CA SER A 204 -24.15 -6.39 -12.45
C SER A 204 -23.62 -7.61 -13.21
N ASP A 205 -23.47 -7.49 -14.53
CA ASP A 205 -22.90 -8.54 -15.40
C ASP A 205 -21.39 -8.43 -15.55
N LYS A 206 -20.78 -7.36 -15.03
CA LYS A 206 -19.33 -7.19 -15.09
C LYS A 206 -18.67 -7.87 -13.88
N PRO A 207 -17.42 -8.36 -14.02
CA PRO A 207 -16.61 -8.74 -12.88
C PRO A 207 -16.61 -7.63 -11.82
N PHE A 208 -16.83 -8.01 -10.57
CA PHE A 208 -16.83 -7.07 -9.44
C PHE A 208 -17.76 -5.87 -9.61
N ALA A 209 -18.92 -6.05 -10.27
CA ALA A 209 -19.86 -4.99 -10.60
C ALA A 209 -19.27 -3.83 -11.44
N GLY A 210 -18.12 -4.05 -12.09
CA GLY A 210 -17.37 -3.07 -12.87
C GLY A 210 -16.30 -2.32 -12.07
N LEU A 211 -16.11 -2.61 -10.78
CA LEU A 211 -15.03 -2.03 -9.99
C LEU A 211 -13.68 -2.66 -10.36
N THR A 212 -12.66 -1.82 -10.44
CA THR A 212 -11.27 -2.17 -10.72
C THR A 212 -10.38 -2.08 -9.48
N ASN A 213 -10.77 -1.25 -8.50
CA ASN A 213 -10.04 -1.06 -7.24
C ASN A 213 -10.99 -1.19 -6.05
N PHE A 214 -10.74 -2.15 -5.16
CA PHE A 214 -11.49 -2.35 -3.91
C PHE A 214 -10.66 -3.20 -2.93
N LYS A 215 -11.07 -3.20 -1.66
CA LYS A 215 -10.38 -3.96 -0.61
C LYS A 215 -10.91 -5.39 -0.51
N GLY A 216 -10.03 -6.32 -0.19
CA GLY A 216 -10.39 -7.73 0.02
C GLY A 216 -10.68 -8.47 -1.28
N SER A 217 -11.39 -9.60 -1.18
CA SER A 217 -11.67 -10.49 -2.31
C SER A 217 -12.94 -10.13 -3.10
N GLN A 218 -13.80 -9.28 -2.54
CA GLN A 218 -15.08 -8.87 -3.14
C GLN A 218 -15.38 -7.41 -2.78
N PRO A 219 -15.86 -6.59 -3.74
CA PRO A 219 -16.19 -5.20 -3.49
C PRO A 219 -17.38 -5.07 -2.55
N THR A 220 -17.46 -3.96 -1.82
CA THR A 220 -18.60 -3.57 -0.97
C THR A 220 -19.54 -2.59 -1.68
N GLN A 221 -20.78 -2.47 -1.19
CA GLN A 221 -21.73 -1.48 -1.71
C GLN A 221 -21.22 -0.04 -1.51
N ALA A 222 -20.51 0.22 -0.40
CA ALA A 222 -19.91 1.53 -0.15
C ALA A 222 -18.83 1.84 -1.19
N GLU A 223 -18.00 0.86 -1.56
CA GLU A 223 -16.99 1.02 -2.61
C GLU A 223 -17.60 1.23 -4.00
N ALA A 224 -18.77 0.65 -4.28
CA ALA A 224 -19.51 0.89 -5.52
C ALA A 224 -20.05 2.32 -5.66
N MET A 225 -20.03 3.12 -4.59
CA MET A 225 -20.41 4.54 -4.62
C MET A 225 -19.23 5.48 -4.86
N ILE A 226 -18.00 4.96 -4.96
CA ILE A 226 -16.77 5.76 -5.08
C ILE A 226 -16.31 5.74 -6.53
N ALA A 227 -16.19 6.91 -7.15
CA ALA A 227 -15.89 7.02 -8.58
C ALA A 227 -14.50 6.49 -8.94
N LYS A 228 -13.49 6.74 -8.08
CA LYS A 228 -12.11 6.29 -8.32
C LYS A 228 -11.97 4.77 -8.43
N ASN A 229 -12.89 4.02 -7.81
CA ASN A 229 -12.87 2.56 -7.81
C ASN A 229 -13.25 1.93 -9.15
N TYR A 230 -13.71 2.73 -10.12
CA TYR A 230 -14.04 2.31 -11.48
C TYR A 230 -12.96 2.70 -12.51
N LEU A 231 -11.87 3.32 -12.07
CA LEU A 231 -10.80 3.81 -12.95
C LEU A 231 -9.77 2.72 -13.21
N ASP A 232 -9.27 2.63 -14.44
CA ASP A 232 -8.12 1.77 -14.72
C ASP A 232 -6.83 2.33 -14.10
N GLU A 233 -5.75 1.54 -14.12
CA GLU A 233 -4.47 1.93 -13.51
C GLU A 233 -3.93 3.26 -14.07
N LYS A 234 -4.08 3.50 -15.37
CA LYS A 234 -3.58 4.70 -16.05
C LYS A 234 -4.42 5.91 -15.66
N GLU A 235 -5.74 5.79 -15.70
CA GLU A 235 -6.68 6.83 -15.29
C GLU A 235 -6.49 7.19 -13.81
N LEU A 236 -6.34 6.19 -12.94
CA LEU A 236 -6.12 6.39 -11.51
C LEU A 236 -4.78 7.10 -11.26
N ARG A 237 -3.69 6.67 -11.91
CA ARG A 237 -2.40 7.37 -11.82
C ARG A 237 -2.50 8.81 -12.30
N VAL A 238 -3.21 9.07 -13.39
CA VAL A 238 -3.41 10.44 -13.89
C VAL A 238 -4.19 11.27 -12.88
N LEU A 239 -5.31 10.77 -12.37
CA LEU A 239 -6.11 11.45 -11.35
C LEU A 239 -5.27 11.76 -10.09
N ASN A 240 -4.53 10.77 -9.58
CA ASN A 240 -3.70 10.90 -8.40
C ASN A 240 -2.61 11.98 -8.57
N ASN A 241 -1.99 12.05 -9.75
CA ASN A 241 -0.99 13.08 -10.05
C ASN A 241 -1.61 14.47 -10.20
N LEU A 242 -2.80 14.59 -10.80
CA LEU A 242 -3.50 15.88 -10.91
C LEU A 242 -3.92 16.43 -9.56
N VAL A 243 -4.47 15.57 -8.71
CA VAL A 243 -4.84 15.92 -7.33
C VAL A 243 -3.61 16.41 -6.56
N ALA A 244 -2.50 15.67 -6.62
CA ALA A 244 -1.26 16.07 -5.97
C ALA A 244 -0.74 17.43 -6.48
N ALA A 245 -0.64 17.61 -7.79
CA ALA A 245 -0.14 18.86 -8.39
C ALA A 245 -1.01 20.08 -8.02
N TYR A 246 -2.33 19.91 -8.00
CA TYR A 246 -3.24 20.98 -7.63
C TYR A 246 -3.04 21.42 -6.17
N PHE A 247 -2.95 20.45 -5.26
CA PHE A 247 -2.74 20.76 -3.85
C PHE A 247 -1.36 21.33 -3.56
N ASP A 248 -0.29 20.84 -4.22
CA ASP A 248 1.05 21.39 -4.03
C ASP A 248 1.10 22.88 -4.40
N LEU A 249 0.38 23.28 -5.46
CA LEU A 249 0.29 24.69 -5.84
C LEU A 249 -0.55 25.50 -4.85
N ALA A 250 -1.68 24.97 -4.41
CA ALA A 250 -2.51 25.66 -3.44
C ALA A 250 -1.79 25.81 -2.09
N GLU A 251 -0.98 24.82 -1.68
CA GLU A 251 -0.11 24.88 -0.50
C GLU A 251 0.98 25.94 -0.65
N LEU A 252 1.58 26.07 -1.83
CA LEU A 252 2.53 27.14 -2.13
C LEU A 252 1.90 28.53 -1.95
N ASN A 253 0.68 28.74 -2.46
CA ASN A 253 -0.03 30.02 -2.28
C ASN A 253 -0.29 30.32 -0.79
N ALA A 254 -0.60 29.30 0.01
CA ALA A 254 -0.79 29.45 1.45
C ALA A 254 0.53 29.76 2.18
N ILE A 255 1.63 29.10 1.82
CA ILE A 255 2.98 29.37 2.36
C ILE A 255 3.43 30.81 2.04
N GLU A 256 3.12 31.29 0.84
CA GLU A 256 3.43 32.66 0.40
C GLU A 256 2.44 33.71 0.93
N GLU A 257 1.51 33.31 1.81
CA GLU A 257 0.48 34.19 2.41
C GLU A 257 -0.33 34.97 1.37
N ARG A 258 -0.55 34.39 0.18
CA ARG A 258 -1.36 35.03 -0.86
C ARG A 258 -2.81 35.00 -0.45
N GLU A 259 -3.44 36.17 -0.45
CA GLU A 259 -4.88 36.29 -0.19
C GLU A 259 -5.65 35.66 -1.36
N MET A 260 -6.45 34.64 -1.04
CA MET A 260 -7.23 33.87 -2.00
C MET A 260 -8.69 33.82 -1.60
N ARG A 261 -9.58 33.82 -2.60
CA ARG A 261 -11.00 33.47 -2.45
C ARG A 261 -11.27 32.09 -3.03
N MET A 262 -12.37 31.46 -2.64
CA MET A 262 -12.79 30.15 -3.16
C MET A 262 -12.84 30.13 -4.70
N ALA A 263 -13.29 31.22 -5.33
CA ALA A 263 -13.33 31.35 -6.77
C ALA A 263 -11.94 31.36 -7.43
N ASP A 264 -10.94 31.97 -6.79
CA ASP A 264 -9.58 32.06 -7.31
C ASP A 264 -8.95 30.67 -7.40
N TYR A 265 -9.21 29.82 -6.42
CA TYR A 265 -8.75 28.44 -6.42
C TYR A 265 -9.37 27.57 -7.53
N VAL A 266 -10.63 27.83 -7.93
CA VAL A 266 -11.24 27.16 -9.08
C VAL A 266 -10.60 27.66 -10.38
N GLN A 267 -10.38 28.96 -10.51
CA GLN A 267 -9.73 29.54 -11.69
C GLN A 267 -8.30 29.02 -11.85
N GLU A 268 -7.56 28.87 -10.75
CA GLU A 268 -6.20 28.36 -10.79
C GLU A 268 -6.18 26.88 -11.21
N LEU A 269 -7.12 26.07 -10.72
CA LEU A 269 -7.30 24.70 -11.22
C LEU A 269 -7.52 24.69 -12.74
N ASP A 270 -8.39 25.56 -13.25
CA ASP A 270 -8.68 25.65 -14.68
C ASP A 270 -7.45 26.03 -15.50
N ARG A 271 -6.60 26.93 -14.98
CA ARG A 271 -5.32 27.31 -15.61
C ARG A 271 -4.34 26.14 -15.65
N ILE A 272 -4.17 25.40 -14.55
CA ILE A 272 -3.28 24.23 -14.48
C ILE A 272 -3.72 23.14 -15.46
N LEU A 273 -5.02 22.85 -15.48
CA LEU A 273 -5.58 21.83 -16.37
C LEU A 273 -5.43 22.25 -17.84
N SER A 274 -5.70 23.52 -18.16
CA SER A 274 -5.56 24.04 -19.52
C SER A 274 -4.12 24.08 -20.00
N SER A 275 -3.18 24.52 -19.15
CA SER A 275 -1.76 24.62 -19.51
C SER A 275 -1.10 23.26 -19.78
N THR A 276 -1.66 22.20 -19.21
CA THR A 276 -1.24 20.81 -19.46
C THR A 276 -1.97 20.14 -20.63
N GLY A 277 -2.74 20.91 -21.42
CA GLY A 277 -3.47 20.43 -22.59
C GLY A 277 -4.69 19.56 -22.26
N ARG A 278 -5.18 19.59 -21.02
CA ARG A 278 -6.34 18.81 -20.59
C ARG A 278 -7.62 19.58 -20.83
N LYS A 279 -8.70 18.84 -21.11
CA LYS A 279 -10.03 19.44 -21.22
C LYS A 279 -10.51 19.85 -19.84
N VAL A 280 -10.96 21.09 -19.73
CA VAL A 280 -11.56 21.62 -18.51
C VAL A 280 -13.07 21.42 -18.60
N LEU A 281 -13.67 20.98 -17.50
CA LEU A 281 -15.11 20.87 -17.38
C LEU A 281 -15.73 22.26 -17.22
N ASP A 282 -16.63 22.60 -18.14
CA ASP A 282 -17.36 23.88 -18.22
C ASP A 282 -18.85 23.76 -17.83
N SER A 283 -19.34 22.55 -17.59
CA SER A 283 -20.73 22.25 -17.23
C SER A 283 -20.81 21.33 -16.01
N PRO A 284 -21.96 21.27 -15.31
CA PRO A 284 -22.12 20.38 -14.14
C PRO A 284 -22.05 18.87 -14.44
N GLY A 285 -21.91 18.46 -15.70
CA GLY A 285 -22.06 17.07 -16.17
C GLY A 285 -23.52 16.71 -16.48
N LYS A 286 -23.71 15.51 -17.04
CA LYS A 286 -25.02 15.03 -17.52
C LYS A 286 -25.77 14.16 -16.51
N ILE A 287 -25.05 13.60 -15.53
CA ILE A 287 -25.60 12.64 -14.56
C ILE A 287 -25.53 13.22 -13.15
N SER A 288 -26.65 13.22 -12.45
CA SER A 288 -26.70 13.67 -11.06
C SER A 288 -26.14 12.62 -10.09
N THR A 289 -25.70 13.09 -8.92
CA THR A 289 -25.23 12.21 -7.84
C THR A 289 -26.29 11.19 -7.41
N THR A 290 -27.57 11.59 -7.37
CA THR A 290 -28.68 10.69 -7.03
C THR A 290 -28.83 9.59 -8.07
N GLN A 291 -28.83 9.94 -9.36
CA GLN A 291 -28.92 8.95 -10.44
C GLN A 291 -27.77 7.94 -10.41
N ALA A 292 -26.54 8.42 -10.17
CA ALA A 292 -25.36 7.57 -10.04
C ALA A 292 -25.48 6.61 -8.84
N ARG A 293 -25.88 7.11 -7.67
CA ARG A 293 -26.07 6.30 -6.45
C ARG A 293 -27.17 5.26 -6.63
N ASP A 294 -28.33 5.65 -7.14
CA ASP A 294 -29.46 4.73 -7.32
C ASP A 294 -29.09 3.59 -8.26
N LYS A 295 -28.41 3.90 -9.36
CA LYS A 295 -27.92 2.87 -10.29
C LYS A 295 -26.86 1.98 -9.62
N ALA A 296 -25.89 2.56 -8.90
CA ALA A 296 -24.86 1.78 -8.23
C ALA A 296 -25.43 0.81 -7.20
N VAL A 297 -26.38 1.25 -6.37
CA VAL A 297 -27.07 0.40 -5.39
C VAL A 297 -27.81 -0.74 -6.08
N LYS A 298 -28.57 -0.42 -7.14
CA LYS A 298 -29.36 -1.41 -7.88
C LYS A 298 -28.46 -2.48 -8.53
N GLU A 299 -27.45 -2.04 -9.28
CA GLU A 299 -26.54 -2.94 -9.99
C GLU A 299 -25.68 -3.76 -9.02
N TYR A 300 -25.19 -3.16 -7.93
CA TYR A 300 -24.41 -3.90 -6.94
C TYR A 300 -25.25 -4.96 -6.21
N LYS A 301 -26.51 -4.65 -5.88
CA LYS A 301 -27.43 -5.65 -5.30
C LYS A 301 -27.69 -6.81 -6.27
N ALA A 302 -27.88 -6.51 -7.56
CA ALA A 302 -28.04 -7.52 -8.58
C ALA A 302 -26.76 -8.37 -8.77
N TYR A 303 -25.59 -7.75 -8.75
CA TYR A 303 -24.28 -8.43 -8.78
C TYR A 303 -24.15 -9.41 -7.60
N LYS A 304 -24.39 -8.95 -6.37
CA LYS A 304 -24.26 -9.78 -5.17
C LYS A 304 -25.17 -11.01 -5.21
N ASN A 305 -26.41 -10.84 -5.68
CA ASN A 305 -27.34 -11.95 -5.82
C ASN A 305 -26.86 -13.00 -6.84
N LYS A 306 -26.27 -12.56 -7.96
CA LYS A 306 -25.67 -13.47 -8.97
C LYS A 306 -24.47 -14.22 -8.40
N THR A 307 -23.53 -13.50 -7.77
CA THR A 307 -22.34 -14.10 -7.17
C THR A 307 -22.68 -15.14 -6.10
N LEU A 308 -23.65 -14.85 -5.22
CA LEU A 308 -24.11 -15.81 -4.21
C LEU A 308 -24.70 -17.07 -4.85
N ALA A 309 -25.52 -16.92 -5.90
CA ALA A 309 -26.09 -18.05 -6.62
C ALA A 309 -25.02 -18.92 -7.32
N ASP A 310 -23.96 -18.31 -7.84
CA ASP A 310 -22.87 -19.06 -8.47
C ASP A 310 -22.00 -19.80 -7.46
N VAL A 311 -21.73 -19.20 -6.29
CA VAL A 311 -21.06 -19.87 -5.17
C VAL A 311 -21.88 -21.05 -4.67
N GLU A 312 -23.20 -20.89 -4.53
CA GLU A 312 -24.11 -21.97 -4.14
C GLU A 312 -24.10 -23.12 -5.16
N LYS A 313 -24.13 -22.82 -6.46
CA LYS A 313 -24.00 -23.85 -7.51
C LYS A 313 -22.65 -24.59 -7.44
N GLN A 314 -21.54 -23.87 -7.26
CA GLN A 314 -20.21 -24.48 -7.15
C GLN A 314 -20.10 -25.37 -5.91
N TYR A 315 -20.68 -24.94 -4.79
CA TYR A 315 -20.76 -25.74 -3.57
C TYR A 315 -21.56 -27.03 -3.79
N LEU A 316 -22.74 -26.93 -4.41
CA LEU A 316 -23.56 -28.10 -4.75
C LEU A 316 -22.88 -29.06 -5.74
N GLN A 317 -22.14 -28.53 -6.73
CA GLN A 317 -21.32 -29.35 -7.63
C GLN A 317 -20.21 -30.08 -6.87
N THR A 318 -19.53 -29.40 -5.95
CA THR A 318 -18.48 -29.99 -5.11
C THR A 318 -19.04 -31.14 -4.26
N ILE A 319 -20.20 -30.96 -3.63
CA ILE A 319 -20.88 -32.03 -2.89
C ILE A 319 -21.20 -33.20 -3.83
N ALA A 320 -21.79 -32.93 -4.99
CA ALA A 320 -22.17 -33.97 -5.95
C ALA A 320 -20.96 -34.77 -6.46
N ASP A 321 -19.81 -34.12 -6.65
CA ASP A 321 -18.59 -34.80 -7.08
C ASP A 321 -17.96 -35.63 -5.95
N LEU A 322 -17.96 -35.12 -4.71
CA LEU A 322 -17.56 -35.89 -3.52
C LEU A 322 -18.45 -37.13 -3.30
N GLU A 323 -19.77 -37.01 -3.50
CA GLU A 323 -20.69 -38.14 -3.42
C GLU A 323 -20.44 -39.19 -4.50
N LYS A 324 -20.10 -38.77 -5.73
CA LYS A 324 -19.72 -39.68 -6.82
C LYS A 324 -18.41 -40.41 -6.50
N GLU A 325 -17.43 -39.72 -5.94
CA GLU A 325 -16.17 -40.33 -5.51
C GLU A 325 -16.37 -41.34 -4.37
N ALA A 326 -17.19 -41.00 -3.37
CA ALA A 326 -17.55 -41.91 -2.29
C ALA A 326 -18.24 -43.19 -2.81
N LYS A 327 -19.17 -43.06 -3.77
CA LYS A 327 -19.85 -44.20 -4.42
C LYS A 327 -18.91 -45.03 -5.30
N LYS A 328 -17.87 -44.44 -5.91
CA LYS A 328 -16.81 -45.17 -6.62
C LYS A 328 -15.88 -45.91 -5.67
N GLY A 329 -15.58 -45.34 -4.51
CA GLY A 329 -14.80 -45.98 -3.44
C GLY A 329 -15.54 -47.16 -2.79
N SER A 330 -16.86 -47.08 -2.64
CA SER A 330 -17.66 -48.18 -2.07
C SER A 330 -17.90 -49.35 -3.03
N ARG A 331 -17.66 -49.19 -4.34
CA ARG A 331 -17.75 -50.26 -5.36
C ARG A 331 -16.42 -50.99 -5.62
N LYS A 332 -15.33 -50.53 -4.99
CA LYS A 332 -13.98 -51.13 -5.07
C LYS A 332 -13.59 -51.92 -3.82
N LYS A 333 -14.49 -52.03 -2.84
CA LYS A 333 -14.46 -53.04 -1.77
C LYS A 333 -15.50 -54.08 -2.09
#